data_AF-A0A7X7UKQ7-F1
#
_entry.id   AF-A0A7X7UKQ7-F1
#
_cell.length_a   1.000
_cell.length_b   1.000
_cell.length_c   1.000
_cell.angle_alpha   90.00
_cell.angle_beta   90.00
_cell.angle_gamma   90.00
#
_symmetry.space_group_name_H-M   'P 1'
#
loop_
_entity.id
_entity.type
_entity.pdbx_description
1 polymer ?
#
loop_
_entity_poly.entity_id
_entity_poly.type
_entity_poly.pdbx_seq_one_letter_code
_entity_poly.pdbx_strand_id
1 'polypeptide(L)'
;MTASATIIWDWNGTLLNDVEYSIQTMNSLLSERGLDLIDYEKYRQWFEFPVIKYYQKLGFDFTRESFEEVGLEFMKRYFAG
;
A
#
# COMPACT_ATOMS: atom_id res chain seq x y z
N MET A 1 -37.78 -10.52 -22.59
CA MET A 1 -36.38 -10.93 -22.33
C MET A 1 -35.87 -10.01 -21.23
N THR A 2 -35.49 -10.55 -20.07
CA THR A 2 -34.79 -9.76 -19.05
C THR A 2 -33.31 -9.71 -19.43
N ALA A 3 -32.76 -8.50 -19.56
CA ALA A 3 -31.33 -8.33 -19.74
C ALA A 3 -30.61 -8.77 -18.46
N SER A 4 -29.55 -9.57 -18.59
CA SER A 4 -28.68 -9.92 -17.46
C SER A 4 -27.63 -8.82 -17.28
N ALA A 5 -27.43 -8.35 -16.05
CA ALA A 5 -26.44 -7.33 -15.73
C ALA A 5 -25.24 -7.96 -15.01
N THR A 6 -24.03 -7.62 -15.44
CA THR A 6 -22.78 -8.02 -14.79
C THR A 6 -22.23 -6.84 -14.02
N ILE A 7 -21.85 -7.07 -12.76
CA ILE A 7 -21.21 -6.08 -11.90
C ILE A 7 -19.82 -6.59 -11.55
N ILE A 8 -18.82 -5.72 -11.68
CA ILE A 8 -17.44 -5.98 -11.26
C ILE A 8 -17.14 -5.02 -10.11
N TRP A 9 -16.69 -5.57 -8.99
CA TRP A 9 -16.30 -4.81 -7.81
C TRP A 9 -14.78 -4.87 -7.64
N ASP A 10 -14.18 -3.70 -7.45
CA ASP A 10 -12.84 -3.58 -6.91
C ASP A 10 -12.88 -3.71 -5.37
N TRP A 11 -11.74 -3.97 -4.75
CA TRP A 11 -11.64 -4.22 -3.31
C TRP A 11 -11.31 -2.92 -2.54
N ASN A 12 -10.05 -2.50 -2.55
CA ASN A 12 -9.57 -1.35 -1.77
C ASN A 12 -10.10 -0.03 -2.37
N GLY A 13 -10.65 0.83 -1.53
CA GLY A 13 -11.29 2.08 -1.95
C GLY A 13 -12.66 1.91 -2.63
N THR A 14 -13.16 0.67 -2.81
CA THR A 14 -14.50 0.39 -3.37
C THR A 14 -15.37 -0.37 -2.37
N LEU A 15 -14.99 -1.60 -1.99
CA LEU A 15 -15.69 -2.39 -0.99
C LEU A 15 -15.12 -2.19 0.42
N LEU A 16 -13.85 -1.80 0.52
CA LEU A 16 -13.13 -1.61 1.77
C LEU A 16 -12.47 -0.23 1.81
N ASN A 17 -12.73 0.54 2.88
CA ASN A 17 -12.05 1.80 3.14
C ASN A 17 -10.88 1.57 4.12
N ASP A 18 -9.73 1.17 3.61
CA ASP A 18 -8.55 0.77 4.39
C ASP A 18 -7.42 1.80 4.39
N VAL A 19 -7.60 2.98 3.79
CA VAL A 19 -6.48 3.91 3.54
C VAL A 19 -5.70 4.26 4.81
N GLU A 20 -6.40 4.57 5.90
CA GLU A 20 -5.76 4.90 7.17
C GLU A 20 -4.96 3.71 7.73
N TYR A 21 -5.52 2.50 7.64
CA TYR A 21 -4.86 1.28 8.10
C TYR A 21 -3.63 0.96 7.24
N SER A 22 -3.76 1.05 5.91
CA SER A 22 -2.66 0.91 4.95
C SER A 22 -1.51 1.89 5.24
N ILE A 23 -1.81 3.15 5.57
CA ILE A 23 -0.81 4.16 5.96
C ILE A 23 -0.13 3.77 7.28
N GLN A 24 -0.88 3.35 8.29
CA GLN A 24 -0.32 2.92 9.58
C GLN A 24 0.60 1.71 9.42
N THR A 25 0.19 0.72 8.62
CA THR A 25 1.03 -0.43 8.29
C THR A 25 2.31 0.02 7.61
N MET A 26 2.23 0.86 6.58
CA MET A 26 3.41 1.39 5.88
C MET A 26 4.36 2.15 6.83
N ASN A 27 3.81 3.02 7.66
CA ASN A 27 4.58 3.80 8.63
C ASN A 27 5.34 2.92 9.63
N SER A 28 4.81 1.74 9.97
CA SER A 28 5.56 0.79 10.79
C SER A 28 6.83 0.27 10.08
N LEU A 29 6.77 0.00 8.77
CA LEU A 29 7.94 -0.42 7.99
C LEU A 29 8.94 0.73 7.80
N LEU A 30 8.43 1.94 7.57
CA LEU A 30 9.25 3.15 7.39
C LEU A 30 10.02 3.49 8.68
N SER A 31 9.33 3.43 9.83
CA SER A 31 9.93 3.71 11.13
C SER A 31 11.11 2.78 11.45
N GLU A 32 11.01 1.50 11.11
CA GLU A 32 12.08 0.53 11.35
C GLU A 32 13.31 0.74 10.46
N ARG A 33 13.11 1.35 9.29
CA ARG A 33 14.17 1.72 8.36
C ARG A 33 14.72 3.13 8.59
N GLY A 34 14.16 3.88 9.54
CA GLY A 34 14.50 5.27 9.78
C GLY A 34 14.12 6.20 8.62
N LEU A 35 13.10 5.81 7.83
CA LEU A 35 12.57 6.60 6.71
C LEU A 35 11.45 7.54 7.18
N ASP A 36 11.22 8.61 6.43
CA ASP A 36 10.19 9.60 6.74
C ASP A 36 8.79 8.98 6.70
N LEU A 37 8.05 9.12 7.80
CA LEU A 37 6.65 8.73 7.86
C LEU A 37 5.80 9.56 6.90
N ILE A 38 4.63 9.03 6.55
CA ILE A 38 3.66 9.69 5.67
C ILE A 38 2.32 9.88 6.36
N ASP A 39 1.62 10.93 5.95
CA ASP A 39 0.22 11.18 6.28
C ASP A 39 -0.68 10.90 5.06
N TYR A 40 -1.97 11.16 5.23
CA TYR A 40 -2.96 10.96 4.17
C TYR A 40 -2.68 11.77 2.91
N GLU A 41 -2.27 13.04 3.06
CA GLU A 41 -2.01 13.92 1.92
C GLU A 41 -0.81 13.44 1.11
N LYS A 42 0.28 13.07 1.79
CA LYS A 42 1.48 12.53 1.15
C LYS A 42 1.21 11.17 0.50
N TYR A 43 0.46 10.28 1.17
CA TYR A 43 -0.01 9.03 0.58
C TYR A 43 -0.80 9.28 -0.71
N ARG A 44 -1.82 10.16 -0.65
CA ARG A 44 -2.69 10.48 -1.79
C ARG A 44 -1.94 11.09 -2.96
N GLN A 45 -0.90 11.88 -2.69
CA GLN A 45 -0.08 12.51 -3.73
C GLN A 45 0.91 11.53 -4.37
N TRP A 46 1.47 10.59 -3.60
CA TRP A 46 2.62 9.79 -4.03
C TRP A 46 2.28 8.38 -4.48
N PHE A 47 1.15 7.83 -4.01
CA PHE A 47 0.73 6.48 -4.36
C PHE A 47 0.55 6.34 -5.87
N GLU A 48 1.21 5.33 -6.45
CA GLU A 48 1.15 5.07 -7.88
C GLU A 48 1.36 3.59 -8.20
N PHE A 49 1.01 3.23 -9.43
CA PHE A 49 1.37 1.94 -10.02
C PHE A 49 2.47 2.11 -11.08
N PRO A 50 3.41 1.16 -11.18
CA PRO A 50 3.56 -0.03 -10.34
C PRO A 50 4.02 0.32 -8.91
N VAL A 51 3.52 -0.43 -7.93
CA VAL A 51 3.68 -0.15 -6.49
C VAL A 51 5.14 0.02 -6.06
N ILE A 52 6.09 -0.65 -6.71
CA ILE A 52 7.52 -0.48 -6.45
C ILE A 52 7.99 0.97 -6.54
N LYS A 53 7.42 1.78 -7.45
CA LYS A 53 7.74 3.21 -7.57
C LYS A 53 7.29 4.02 -6.37
N TYR A 54 6.13 3.68 -5.81
CA TYR A 54 5.66 4.30 -4.58
C TYR A 54 6.62 4.02 -3.42
N TYR A 55 7.09 2.78 -3.25
CA TYR A 55 8.08 2.47 -2.21
C TYR A 55 9.41 3.18 -2.47
N GLN A 56 9.87 3.26 -3.71
CA GLN A 56 11.08 4.04 -4.06
C GLN A 56 10.94 5.52 -3.68
N LYS A 57 9.77 6.14 -3.92
CA LYS A 57 9.49 7.52 -3.50
C LYS A 57 9.52 7.71 -1.99
N LEU A 58 9.17 6.68 -1.23
CA LEU A 58 9.25 6.68 0.23
C LEU A 58 10.68 6.49 0.77
N GLY A 59 11.66 6.27 -0.10
CA GLY A 59 13.07 6.13 0.26
C GLY A 59 13.55 4.69 0.44
N PHE A 60 12.75 3.68 0.08
CA PHE A 60 13.24 2.31 0.01
C PHE A 60 14.31 2.17 -1.07
N ASP A 61 15.43 1.52 -0.72
CA ASP A 61 16.53 1.24 -1.65
C ASP A 61 16.55 -0.25 -2.01
N PHE A 62 15.87 -0.59 -3.11
CA PHE A 62 15.81 -1.97 -3.60
C PHE A 62 17.11 -2.48 -4.26
N THR A 63 18.20 -1.71 -4.21
CA THR A 63 19.54 -2.25 -4.47
C THR A 63 20.14 -2.92 -3.23
N ARG A 64 19.55 -2.67 -2.04
CA ARG A 64 20.03 -3.15 -0.74
C ARG A 64 19.09 -4.16 -0.07
N GLU A 65 17.81 -4.13 -0.41
CA GLU A 65 16.78 -5.06 0.09
C GLU A 65 15.85 -5.51 -1.05
N SER A 66 15.21 -6.68 -0.93
CA SER A 66 14.27 -7.17 -1.94
C SER A 66 12.92 -6.49 -1.84
N PHE A 67 12.39 -6.02 -2.97
CA PHE A 67 11.02 -5.49 -3.03
C PHE A 67 9.98 -6.55 -2.63
N GLU A 68 10.18 -7.80 -3.02
CA GLU A 68 9.32 -8.92 -2.69
C GLU A 68 9.28 -9.18 -1.19
N GLU A 69 10.44 -9.18 -0.52
CA GLU A 69 10.53 -9.37 0.93
C GLU A 69 9.84 -8.24 1.70
N VAL A 70 10.07 -6.99 1.29
CA VAL A 70 9.39 -5.81 1.85
C VAL A 70 7.88 -5.86 1.62
N GLY A 71 7.44 -6.29 0.43
CA GLY A 71 6.03 -6.46 0.11
C GLY A 71 5.38 -7.54 0.97
N LEU A 72 6.06 -8.67 1.18
CA LEU A 72 5.59 -9.74 2.07
C LEU A 72 5.52 -9.27 3.53
N GLU A 73 6.47 -8.46 3.98
CA GLU A 73 6.46 -7.86 5.31
C GLU A 73 5.24 -6.93 5.49
N PHE A 74 4.95 -6.08 4.50
CA PHE A 74 3.75 -5.24 4.50
C PHE A 74 2.50 -6.10 4.62
N MET A 75 2.34 -7.12 3.77
CA MET A 75 1.16 -7.99 3.78
C MET A 75 1.00 -8.73 5.11
N LYS A 76 2.10 -9.23 5.69
CA LYS A 76 2.07 -9.91 6.99
C LYS A 76 1.56 -8.99 8.10
N ARG A 77 1.97 -7.72 8.11
CA ARG A 77 1.50 -6.74 9.11
C ARG A 77 0.06 -6.32 8.85
N TYR A 78 -0.30 -6.12 7.58
CA TYR A 78 -1.65 -5.76 7.16
C TYR A 78 -2.69 -6.84 7.51
N PHE A 79 -2.32 -8.13 7.45
CA PHE A 79 -3.24 -9.22 7.83
C PHE A 79 -3.17 -9.63 9.31
N ALA A 80 -2.33 -8.98 10.11
CA ALA A 80 -2.22 -9.28 11.53
C ALA A 80 -3.19 -8.47 12.41
N GLY A 81 -3.82 -7.42 11.85
CA GLY A 81 -4.93 -6.69 12.49
C GLY A 81 -6.28 -7.26 12.10
#